data_AF-A0A8C9CWU5-F1
#
_entry.id   AF-A0A8C9CWU5-F1
#
_cell.length_a   1.000
_cell.length_b   1.000
_cell.length_c   1.000
_cell.angle_alpha   90.00
_cell.angle_beta   90.00
_cell.angle_gamma   90.00
#
_symmetry.space_group_name_H-M   'P 1'
#
loop_
_entity.id
_entity.type
_entity.pdbx_description
1 polymer ?
#
loop_
_entity_poly.entity_id
_entity_poly.type
_entity_poly.pdbx_seq_one_letter_code
_entity_poly.pdbx_strand_id
1 'polypeptide(L)'
;MASELCKTISVARLEKHKNLFLNYRNLHHFPLELLKDEGLQYLERLYMKRNSLTTLPENLAQKLPNLVELYLHSNNIVVVPEAIGSLVKLQCLDLSDNALEIVCPEIGRLRALRHLRLANNQLQFLPPEVGDLKELQTLDISTNRLLTLPERLHLCLSLQYLTVDRNRLWCVPRHLCQLPSLNELSMAGNRLAFLPLDLGRSRELQYVYVDNNIHLKGLPSYLYNKVVGCSGCGAPIQVSEVKLLSFSSGQLTVFLPAEVKAIGTENDRVLPLQELAMRSLHHTYHTFLKGGQQLVLWLTAAPPSVCRHLTY
;
A
#
# COMPACT_ATOMS: atom_id res chain seq x y z
N MET A 1 -35.02 -19.00 0.21
CA MET A 1 -33.59 -18.80 0.54
C MET A 1 -33.19 -19.48 1.85
N ALA A 2 -33.86 -19.24 2.99
CA ALA A 2 -33.48 -19.83 4.28
C ALA A 2 -33.37 -21.37 4.28
N SER A 3 -34.31 -22.09 3.64
CA SER A 3 -34.27 -23.56 3.61
C SER A 3 -33.11 -24.12 2.78
N GLU A 4 -32.69 -23.42 1.73
CA GLU A 4 -31.57 -23.83 0.87
C GLU A 4 -30.22 -23.55 1.55
N LEU A 5 -30.13 -22.44 2.28
CA LEU A 5 -28.98 -22.10 3.11
C LEU A 5 -28.78 -23.15 4.21
N CYS A 6 -29.84 -23.49 4.94
CA CYS A 6 -29.79 -24.56 5.95
C CYS A 6 -29.35 -25.89 5.34
N LYS A 7 -29.90 -26.29 4.19
CA LYS A 7 -29.48 -27.51 3.49
C LYS A 7 -28.00 -27.49 3.13
N THR A 8 -27.51 -26.39 2.55
CA THR A 8 -26.10 -26.24 2.16
C THR A 8 -25.17 -26.37 3.37
N ILE A 9 -25.51 -25.72 4.48
CA ILE A 9 -24.73 -25.77 5.72
C ILE A 9 -24.76 -27.18 6.32
N SER A 10 -25.92 -27.84 6.34
CA SER A 10 -26.06 -29.20 6.84
C SER A 10 -25.26 -30.21 6.00
N VAL A 11 -25.27 -30.09 4.68
CA VAL A 11 -24.46 -30.93 3.78
C VAL A 11 -22.97 -30.70 4.03
N ALA A 12 -22.53 -29.44 4.10
CA ALA A 12 -21.14 -29.10 4.38
C ALA A 12 -20.66 -29.66 5.73
N ARG A 13 -21.56 -29.72 6.73
CA ARG A 13 -21.28 -30.32 8.03
C ARG A 13 -21.13 -31.83 7.96
N LEU A 14 -22.09 -32.52 7.33
CA LEU A 14 -22.10 -33.98 7.22
C LEU A 14 -20.92 -34.50 6.39
N GLU A 15 -20.60 -33.81 5.30
CA GLU A 15 -19.52 -34.18 4.38
C GLU A 15 -18.16 -33.58 4.75
N LYS A 16 -18.06 -32.87 5.89
CA LYS A 16 -16.82 -32.29 6.42
C LYS A 16 -16.10 -31.40 5.40
N HIS A 17 -16.84 -30.55 4.71
CA HIS A 17 -16.27 -29.66 3.71
C HIS A 17 -15.25 -28.69 4.32
N LYS A 18 -14.12 -28.55 3.63
CA LYS A 18 -13.09 -27.57 3.98
C LYS A 18 -13.41 -26.17 3.48
N ASN A 19 -14.23 -26.06 2.44
CA ASN A 19 -14.53 -24.79 1.78
C ASN A 19 -16.05 -24.59 1.77
N LEU A 20 -16.52 -23.40 2.12
CA LEU A 20 -17.94 -23.06 2.08
C LEU A 20 -18.15 -21.73 1.37
N PHE A 21 -19.04 -21.74 0.37
CA PHE A 21 -19.36 -20.60 -0.46
C PHE A 21 -20.78 -20.10 -0.20
N LEU A 22 -20.90 -18.93 0.41
CA LEU A 22 -22.17 -18.25 0.71
C LEU A 22 -22.20 -16.84 0.10
N ASN A 23 -21.51 -16.66 -1.02
CA ASN A 23 -21.42 -15.38 -1.72
C ASN A 23 -22.74 -15.03 -2.43
N TYR A 24 -23.07 -13.75 -2.55
CA TYR A 24 -24.22 -13.28 -3.35
C TYR A 24 -25.59 -13.84 -2.90
N ARG A 25 -25.76 -14.07 -1.60
CA ARG A 25 -26.97 -14.69 -1.04
C ARG A 25 -27.93 -13.67 -0.42
N ASN A 26 -27.67 -12.36 -0.58
CA ASN A 26 -28.42 -11.26 0.05
C ASN A 26 -28.61 -11.47 1.57
N LEU A 27 -27.58 -11.99 2.24
CA LEU A 27 -27.62 -12.23 3.68
C LEU A 27 -27.50 -10.90 4.42
N HIS A 28 -28.50 -10.54 5.21
CA HIS A 28 -28.45 -9.35 6.07
C HIS A 28 -27.77 -9.63 7.43
N HIS A 29 -27.79 -10.89 7.87
CA HIS A 29 -27.23 -11.33 9.13
C HIS A 29 -26.34 -12.55 8.91
N PHE A 30 -25.33 -12.70 9.77
CA PHE A 30 -24.51 -13.89 9.76
C PHE A 30 -25.38 -15.11 10.07
N PRO A 31 -25.35 -16.18 9.25
CA PRO A 31 -26.24 -17.32 9.44
C PRO A 31 -25.85 -18.08 10.71
N LEU A 32 -26.70 -17.99 11.72
CA LEU A 32 -26.52 -18.63 13.02
C LEU A 32 -26.41 -20.16 12.90
N GLU A 33 -26.95 -20.74 11.83
CA GLU A 33 -26.81 -22.14 11.47
C GLU A 33 -25.35 -22.60 11.38
N LEU A 34 -24.42 -21.72 10.97
CA LEU A 34 -22.98 -22.03 10.96
C LEU A 34 -22.42 -22.22 12.37
N LEU A 35 -23.07 -21.63 13.37
CA LEU A 35 -22.64 -21.56 14.76
C LEU A 35 -23.38 -22.55 15.67
N LYS A 36 -24.42 -23.22 15.15
CA LYS A 36 -25.18 -24.26 15.88
C LYS A 36 -24.31 -25.50 16.13
N ASP A 37 -24.63 -26.22 17.20
CA ASP A 37 -24.01 -27.50 17.59
C ASP A 37 -22.49 -27.39 17.78
N GLU A 38 -21.72 -28.39 17.34
CA GLU A 38 -20.25 -28.44 17.39
C GLU A 38 -19.55 -27.48 16.40
N GLY A 39 -20.30 -26.69 15.63
CA GLY A 39 -19.76 -25.83 14.56
C GLY A 39 -19.27 -26.61 13.34
N LEU A 40 -18.58 -25.93 12.40
CA LEU A 40 -17.96 -26.57 11.23
C LEU A 40 -16.46 -26.76 11.48
N GLN A 41 -16.11 -27.76 12.28
CA GLN A 41 -14.73 -28.00 12.72
C GLN A 41 -13.73 -28.27 11.57
N TYR A 42 -14.19 -28.73 10.42
CA TYR A 42 -13.33 -29.03 9.27
C TYR A 42 -13.19 -27.85 8.30
N LEU A 43 -13.92 -26.77 8.52
CA LEU A 43 -13.94 -25.63 7.62
C LEU A 43 -12.65 -24.84 7.74
N GLU A 44 -11.95 -24.71 6.61
CA GLU A 44 -10.72 -23.95 6.45
C GLU A 44 -10.97 -22.64 5.70
N ARG A 45 -11.93 -22.59 4.76
CA ARG A 45 -12.20 -21.42 3.92
C ARG A 45 -13.67 -21.05 3.93
N LEU A 46 -13.97 -19.83 4.35
CA LEU A 46 -15.32 -19.28 4.35
C LEU A 46 -15.41 -18.07 3.43
N TYR A 47 -16.25 -18.17 2.40
CA TYR A 47 -16.53 -17.08 1.47
C TYR A 47 -17.95 -16.57 1.70
N MET A 48 -18.07 -15.30 2.08
CA MET A 48 -19.34 -14.61 2.33
C MET A 48 -19.38 -13.22 1.68
N LYS A 49 -18.67 -13.03 0.55
CA LYS A 49 -18.59 -11.75 -0.13
C LYS A 49 -19.92 -11.33 -0.76
N ARG A 50 -20.10 -10.00 -0.94
CA ARG A 50 -21.27 -9.42 -1.61
C ARG A 50 -22.59 -9.90 -0.97
N ASN A 51 -22.67 -9.72 0.34
CA ASN A 51 -23.89 -9.82 1.11
C ASN A 51 -24.15 -8.45 1.78
N SER A 52 -25.09 -8.39 2.71
CA SER A 52 -25.45 -7.16 3.44
C SER A 52 -25.21 -7.32 4.95
N LEU A 53 -24.18 -8.11 5.33
CA LEU A 53 -23.86 -8.40 6.72
C LEU A 53 -23.43 -7.13 7.45
N THR A 54 -23.99 -6.86 8.62
CA THR A 54 -23.66 -5.69 9.44
C THR A 54 -22.71 -6.00 10.60
N THR A 55 -22.75 -7.22 11.11
CA THR A 55 -21.94 -7.68 12.24
C THR A 55 -21.48 -9.12 12.06
N LEU A 56 -20.41 -9.48 12.77
CA LEU A 56 -19.97 -10.86 12.93
C LEU A 56 -20.25 -11.32 14.37
N PRO A 57 -20.57 -12.60 14.57
CA PRO A 57 -20.92 -13.12 15.88
C PRO A 57 -19.68 -13.33 16.76
N GLU A 58 -19.78 -13.08 18.07
CA GLU A 58 -18.65 -13.20 19.00
C GLU A 58 -18.12 -14.64 19.15
N ASN A 59 -18.97 -15.65 18.95
CA ASN A 59 -18.58 -17.05 19.03
C ASN A 59 -18.05 -17.62 17.70
N LEU A 60 -17.81 -16.79 16.68
CA LEU A 60 -17.32 -17.22 15.36
C LEU A 60 -16.04 -18.06 15.48
N ALA A 61 -15.06 -17.57 16.24
CA ALA A 61 -13.78 -18.23 16.37
C ALA A 61 -13.84 -19.53 17.17
N GLN A 62 -14.80 -19.65 18.10
CA GLN A 62 -15.02 -20.88 18.85
C GLN A 62 -15.64 -21.97 17.97
N LYS A 63 -16.55 -21.60 17.06
CA LYS A 63 -17.28 -22.55 16.21
C LYS A 63 -16.56 -22.90 14.90
N LEU A 64 -15.64 -22.04 14.46
CA LEU A 64 -14.84 -22.23 13.25
C LEU A 64 -13.33 -22.12 13.55
N PRO A 65 -12.78 -22.94 14.47
CA PRO A 65 -11.41 -22.76 14.98
C PRO A 65 -10.32 -23.07 13.95
N ASN A 66 -10.66 -23.74 12.85
CA ASN A 66 -9.72 -24.19 11.82
C ASN A 66 -9.70 -23.29 10.57
N LEU A 67 -10.34 -22.11 10.61
CA LEU A 67 -10.30 -21.18 9.49
C LEU A 67 -8.88 -20.72 9.18
N VAL A 68 -8.54 -20.84 7.90
CA VAL A 68 -7.31 -20.37 7.25
C VAL A 68 -7.61 -19.15 6.39
N GLU A 69 -8.77 -19.11 5.73
CA GLU A 69 -9.16 -17.99 4.87
C GLU A 69 -10.60 -17.54 5.18
N LEU A 70 -10.77 -16.23 5.41
CA LEU A 70 -12.06 -15.61 5.65
C LEU A 70 -12.25 -14.41 4.72
N TYR A 71 -13.19 -14.56 3.77
CA TYR A 71 -13.53 -13.52 2.79
C TYR A 71 -14.91 -12.95 3.07
N LEU A 72 -14.91 -11.71 3.55
CA LEU A 72 -16.11 -10.95 3.95
C LEU A 72 -16.23 -9.62 3.18
N HIS A 73 -15.47 -9.47 2.10
CA HIS A 73 -15.44 -8.22 1.37
C HIS A 73 -16.80 -7.89 0.70
N SER A 74 -17.07 -6.60 0.49
CA SER A 74 -18.34 -6.09 -0.05
C SER A 74 -19.53 -6.49 0.82
N ASN A 75 -19.49 -6.10 2.09
CA ASN A 75 -20.59 -6.21 3.07
C ASN A 75 -20.81 -4.84 3.74
N ASN A 76 -21.60 -4.77 4.80
CA ASN A 76 -21.85 -3.54 5.57
C ASN A 76 -21.30 -3.66 7.00
N ILE A 77 -20.22 -4.42 7.21
CA ILE A 77 -19.70 -4.72 8.55
C ILE A 77 -19.13 -3.44 9.16
N VAL A 78 -19.60 -3.08 10.35
CA VAL A 78 -19.16 -1.87 11.06
C VAL A 78 -18.08 -2.17 12.10
N VAL A 79 -18.14 -3.35 12.73
CA VAL A 79 -17.22 -3.79 13.78
C VAL A 79 -16.87 -5.26 13.59
N VAL A 80 -15.60 -5.60 13.79
CA VAL A 80 -15.11 -6.98 13.91
C VAL A 80 -15.01 -7.32 15.40
N PRO A 81 -15.60 -8.43 15.87
CA PRO A 81 -15.56 -8.83 17.28
C PRO A 81 -14.13 -9.19 17.70
N GLU A 82 -13.79 -8.91 18.95
CA GLU A 82 -12.48 -9.24 19.55
C GLU A 82 -12.12 -10.73 19.41
N ALA A 83 -13.13 -11.60 19.42
CA ALA A 83 -12.98 -13.02 19.24
C ALA A 83 -12.29 -13.42 17.92
N ILE A 84 -12.23 -12.53 16.90
CA ILE A 84 -11.46 -12.79 15.68
C ILE A 84 -10.00 -13.15 16.00
N GLY A 85 -9.41 -12.55 17.04
CA GLY A 85 -8.03 -12.81 17.46
C GLY A 85 -7.77 -14.24 17.93
N SER A 86 -8.82 -15.04 18.17
CA SER A 86 -8.70 -16.45 18.53
C SER A 86 -8.53 -17.37 17.31
N LEU A 87 -8.68 -16.87 16.08
CA LEU A 87 -8.45 -17.63 14.84
C LEU A 87 -6.95 -17.78 14.52
N VAL A 88 -6.21 -18.48 15.38
CA VAL A 88 -4.74 -18.57 15.31
C VAL A 88 -4.18 -19.18 14.02
N LYS A 89 -5.01 -19.88 13.23
CA LYS A 89 -4.65 -20.49 11.93
C LYS A 89 -4.94 -19.60 10.73
N LEU A 90 -5.59 -18.45 10.94
CA LEU A 90 -6.03 -17.58 9.86
C LEU A 90 -4.81 -16.96 9.15
N GLN A 91 -4.73 -17.18 7.84
CA GLN A 91 -3.67 -16.68 6.97
C GLN A 91 -4.17 -15.54 6.08
N CYS A 92 -5.44 -15.57 5.68
CA CYS A 92 -6.05 -14.55 4.83
C CYS A 92 -7.32 -14.00 5.48
N LEU A 93 -7.37 -12.69 5.68
CA LEU A 93 -8.56 -11.96 6.10
C LEU A 93 -8.84 -10.81 5.14
N ASP A 94 -9.99 -10.88 4.47
CA ASP A 94 -10.43 -9.84 3.54
C ASP A 94 -11.75 -9.23 4.03
N LEU A 95 -11.66 -7.99 4.50
CA LEU A 95 -12.76 -7.16 4.98
C LEU A 95 -12.90 -5.89 4.13
N SER A 96 -12.39 -5.91 2.90
CA SER A 96 -12.46 -4.76 1.99
C SER A 96 -13.91 -4.40 1.63
N ASP A 97 -14.18 -3.17 1.24
CA ASP A 97 -15.53 -2.70 0.89
C ASP A 97 -16.56 -2.98 2.01
N ASN A 98 -16.29 -2.50 3.21
CA ASN A 98 -17.18 -2.57 4.36
C ASN A 98 -17.37 -1.17 4.97
N ALA A 99 -17.99 -1.09 6.14
CA ALA A 99 -18.21 0.16 6.86
C ALA A 99 -17.38 0.23 8.15
N LEU A 100 -16.21 -0.44 8.19
CA LEU A 100 -15.40 -0.52 9.40
C LEU A 100 -14.88 0.87 9.80
N GLU A 101 -15.19 1.30 11.02
CA GLU A 101 -14.66 2.54 11.60
C GLU A 101 -13.43 2.29 12.47
N ILE A 102 -13.38 1.11 13.10
CA ILE A 102 -12.29 0.66 13.98
C ILE A 102 -11.93 -0.79 13.69
N VAL A 103 -10.67 -1.14 13.96
CA VAL A 103 -10.18 -2.53 14.06
C VAL A 103 -9.77 -2.76 15.50
N CYS A 104 -10.22 -3.88 16.09
CA CYS A 104 -9.88 -4.24 17.46
C CYS A 104 -8.38 -4.62 17.60
N PRO A 105 -7.73 -4.30 18.74
CA PRO A 105 -6.35 -4.69 19.02
C PRO A 105 -6.07 -6.20 18.89
N GLU A 106 -7.08 -7.03 19.12
CA GLU A 106 -7.01 -8.48 19.07
C GLU A 106 -6.62 -9.01 17.68
N ILE A 107 -6.73 -8.19 16.62
CA ILE A 107 -6.18 -8.53 15.31
C ILE A 107 -4.71 -8.95 15.40
N GLY A 108 -3.93 -8.33 16.29
CA GLY A 108 -2.50 -8.66 16.50
C GLY A 108 -2.24 -10.06 17.04
N ARG A 109 -3.27 -10.78 17.52
CA ARG A 109 -3.16 -12.17 17.97
C ARG A 109 -3.16 -13.18 16.82
N LEU A 110 -3.49 -12.77 15.59
CA LEU A 110 -3.51 -13.61 14.40
C LEU A 110 -2.08 -13.90 13.89
N ARG A 111 -1.31 -14.69 14.64
CA ARG A 111 0.13 -14.89 14.39
C ARG A 111 0.48 -15.49 13.03
N ALA A 112 -0.44 -16.26 12.44
CA ALA A 112 -0.29 -16.86 11.11
C ALA A 112 -0.77 -15.98 9.95
N LEU A 113 -1.27 -14.76 10.23
CA LEU A 113 -1.88 -13.91 9.20
C LEU A 113 -0.83 -13.41 8.23
N ARG A 114 -1.05 -13.65 6.94
CA ARG A 114 -0.16 -13.27 5.82
C ARG A 114 -0.75 -12.15 4.98
N HIS A 115 -2.07 -12.15 4.80
CA HIS A 115 -2.76 -11.17 3.98
C HIS A 115 -3.91 -10.56 4.77
N LEU A 116 -3.82 -9.25 5.03
CA LEU A 116 -4.86 -8.46 5.66
C LEU A 116 -5.30 -7.37 4.69
N ARG A 117 -6.56 -7.43 4.26
CA ARG A 117 -7.17 -6.42 3.39
C ARG A 117 -8.33 -5.74 4.09
N LEU A 118 -8.22 -4.42 4.21
CA LEU A 118 -9.15 -3.50 4.85
C LEU A 118 -9.47 -2.32 3.91
N ALA A 119 -9.24 -2.49 2.61
CA ALA A 119 -9.43 -1.45 1.61
C ALA A 119 -10.88 -0.94 1.60
N ASN A 120 -11.10 0.33 1.27
CA ASN A 120 -12.43 0.92 1.13
C ASN A 120 -13.31 0.72 2.38
N ASN A 121 -12.84 1.27 3.50
CA ASN A 121 -13.54 1.31 4.78
C ASN A 121 -13.53 2.76 5.33
N GLN A 122 -13.88 2.96 6.60
CA GLN A 122 -13.95 4.28 7.25
C GLN A 122 -12.92 4.45 8.37
N LEU A 123 -11.84 3.65 8.35
CA LEU A 123 -10.84 3.60 9.42
C LEU A 123 -10.12 4.93 9.58
N GLN A 124 -10.09 5.46 10.80
CA GLN A 124 -9.36 6.70 11.14
C GLN A 124 -7.97 6.43 11.73
N PHE A 125 -7.81 5.27 12.36
CA PHE A 125 -6.56 4.78 12.92
C PHE A 125 -6.46 3.27 12.74
N LEU A 126 -5.23 2.77 12.81
CA LEU A 126 -4.93 1.34 12.84
C LEU A 126 -4.33 1.01 14.21
N PRO A 127 -4.79 -0.04 14.91
CA PRO A 127 -4.26 -0.37 16.23
C PRO A 127 -2.77 -0.72 16.15
N PRO A 128 -1.95 -0.30 17.14
CA PRO A 128 -0.51 -0.58 17.16
C PRO A 128 -0.19 -2.09 17.17
N GLU A 129 -1.12 -2.93 17.63
CA GLU A 129 -1.04 -4.39 17.65
C GLU A 129 -0.97 -5.01 16.26
N VAL A 130 -1.29 -4.29 15.18
CA VAL A 130 -0.99 -4.76 13.81
C VAL A 130 0.51 -5.05 13.65
N GLY A 131 1.38 -4.32 14.36
CA GLY A 131 2.82 -4.60 14.43
C GLY A 131 3.20 -5.98 14.97
N ASP A 132 2.27 -6.69 15.62
CA ASP A 132 2.51 -8.02 16.19
C ASP A 132 2.30 -9.15 15.17
N LEU A 133 1.77 -8.84 13.99
CA LEU A 133 1.57 -9.78 12.90
C LEU A 133 2.89 -10.10 12.17
N LYS A 134 3.70 -10.99 12.74
CA LYS A 134 5.07 -11.30 12.25
C LYS A 134 5.11 -11.98 10.88
N GLU A 135 4.08 -12.75 10.54
CA GLU A 135 3.95 -13.41 9.24
C GLU A 135 3.25 -12.53 8.17
N LEU A 136 2.83 -11.31 8.50
CA LEU A 136 2.09 -10.47 7.57
C LEU A 136 2.97 -10.08 6.39
N GLN A 137 2.54 -10.43 5.18
CA GLN A 137 3.23 -10.17 3.92
C GLN A 137 2.57 -9.03 3.14
N THR A 138 1.24 -8.95 3.20
CA THR A 138 0.46 -7.93 2.50
C THR A 138 -0.47 -7.23 3.47
N LEU A 139 -0.36 -5.91 3.54
CA LEU A 139 -1.32 -5.04 4.22
C LEU A 139 -1.89 -4.04 3.23
N ASP A 140 -3.19 -4.17 2.96
CA ASP A 140 -3.94 -3.21 2.16
C ASP A 140 -4.94 -2.49 3.06
N ILE A 141 -4.70 -1.20 3.29
CA ILE A 141 -5.60 -0.30 4.02
C ILE A 141 -5.93 0.94 3.18
N SER A 142 -5.91 0.77 1.85
CA SER A 142 -6.22 1.84 0.89
C SER A 142 -7.67 2.33 1.02
N THR A 143 -7.94 3.55 0.56
CA THR A 143 -9.29 4.16 0.56
C THR A 143 -9.93 4.14 1.96
N ASN A 144 -9.23 4.70 2.93
CA ASN A 144 -9.71 4.87 4.31
C ASN A 144 -9.59 6.35 4.71
N ARG A 145 -9.65 6.66 6.02
CA ARG A 145 -9.55 8.01 6.56
C ARG A 145 -8.36 8.17 7.50
N LEU A 146 -7.33 7.34 7.33
CA LEU A 146 -6.16 7.29 8.23
C LEU A 146 -5.41 8.62 8.23
N LEU A 147 -5.09 9.12 9.42
CA LEU A 147 -4.27 10.33 9.62
C LEU A 147 -2.78 10.02 9.78
N THR A 148 -2.47 8.86 10.38
CA THR A 148 -1.11 8.36 10.61
C THR A 148 -1.08 6.84 10.51
N LEU A 149 0.12 6.29 10.42
CA LEU A 149 0.37 4.85 10.58
C LEU A 149 0.97 4.58 11.97
N PRO A 150 0.69 3.43 12.60
CA PRO A 150 1.24 3.11 13.90
C PRO A 150 2.76 2.93 13.82
N GLU A 151 3.50 3.47 14.80
CA GLU A 151 4.96 3.35 14.80
C GLU A 151 5.41 1.89 14.83
N ARG A 152 4.68 1.02 15.55
CA ARG A 152 4.95 -0.42 15.68
C ARG A 152 4.82 -1.22 14.38
N LEU A 153 4.37 -0.62 13.28
CA LEU A 153 4.26 -1.32 11.99
C LEU A 153 5.62 -1.88 11.51
N HIS A 154 6.74 -1.25 11.90
CA HIS A 154 8.09 -1.74 11.61
C HIS A 154 8.38 -3.15 12.17
N LEU A 155 7.58 -3.63 13.12
CA LEU A 155 7.72 -4.94 13.73
C LEU A 155 7.08 -6.07 12.89
N CYS A 156 6.40 -5.77 11.79
CA CYS A 156 5.91 -6.73 10.81
C CYS A 156 7.06 -7.21 9.91
N LEU A 157 7.88 -8.14 10.42
CA LEU A 157 9.15 -8.54 9.80
C LEU A 157 9.00 -9.14 8.40
N SER A 158 7.84 -9.73 8.09
CA SER A 158 7.57 -10.35 6.79
C SER A 158 6.87 -9.43 5.79
N LEU A 159 6.59 -8.17 6.15
CA LEU A 159 5.76 -7.28 5.33
C LEU A 159 6.50 -6.89 4.07
N GLN A 160 5.92 -7.25 2.92
CA GLN A 160 6.48 -7.02 1.58
C GLN A 160 5.72 -5.94 0.83
N TYR A 161 4.39 -5.92 0.98
CA TYR A 161 3.50 -5.01 0.26
C TYR A 161 2.66 -4.22 1.25
N LEU A 162 2.85 -2.91 1.26
CA LEU A 162 2.05 -1.99 2.07
C LEU A 162 1.39 -0.96 1.14
N THR A 163 0.06 -1.01 1.04
CA THR A 163 -0.71 0.05 0.36
C THR A 163 -1.57 0.81 1.36
N VAL A 164 -1.39 2.12 1.36
CA VAL A 164 -2.10 3.09 2.19
C VAL A 164 -2.69 4.21 1.33
N ASP A 165 -2.94 3.91 0.06
CA ASP A 165 -3.43 4.85 -0.92
C ASP A 165 -4.76 5.48 -0.51
N ARG A 166 -5.04 6.70 -0.99
CA ARG A 166 -6.32 7.40 -0.79
C ARG A 166 -6.73 7.48 0.68
N ASN A 167 -5.77 7.83 1.54
CA ASN A 167 -6.00 8.13 2.95
C ASN A 167 -5.80 9.64 3.19
N ARG A 168 -5.64 10.05 4.45
CA ARG A 168 -5.42 11.45 4.86
C ARG A 168 -4.07 11.60 5.57
N LEU A 169 -3.10 10.74 5.25
CA LEU A 169 -1.80 10.73 5.91
C LEU A 169 -1.09 12.05 5.68
N TRP A 170 -0.65 12.70 6.77
CA TRP A 170 0.18 13.90 6.72
C TRP A 170 1.68 13.60 6.72
N CYS A 171 2.07 12.51 7.37
CA CYS A 171 3.43 12.01 7.42
C CYS A 171 3.46 10.49 7.53
N VAL A 172 4.65 9.92 7.32
CA VAL A 172 4.92 8.49 7.43
C VAL A 172 5.91 8.29 8.59
N PRO A 173 5.70 7.30 9.49
CA PRO A 173 6.62 7.05 10.58
C PRO A 173 8.03 6.74 10.08
N ARG A 174 9.04 7.38 10.68
CA ARG A 174 10.46 7.14 10.33
C ARG A 174 10.84 5.66 10.42
N HIS A 175 10.25 4.93 11.37
CA HIS A 175 10.56 3.52 11.63
C HIS A 175 10.16 2.60 10.47
N LEU A 176 9.36 3.03 9.48
CA LEU A 176 9.08 2.21 8.30
C LEU A 176 10.35 1.85 7.51
N CYS A 177 11.43 2.63 7.61
CA CYS A 177 12.72 2.28 7.00
C CYS A 177 13.35 1.01 7.59
N GLN A 178 12.88 0.56 8.76
CA GLN A 178 13.37 -0.63 9.46
C GLN A 178 12.63 -1.91 9.06
N LEU A 179 11.60 -1.82 8.19
CA LEU A 179 10.94 -3.02 7.66
C LEU A 179 11.92 -3.80 6.79
N PRO A 180 12.34 -5.02 7.21
CA PRO A 180 13.46 -5.70 6.58
C PRO A 180 13.10 -6.30 5.22
N SER A 181 11.80 -6.55 4.97
CA SER A 181 11.31 -7.25 3.78
C SER A 181 10.42 -6.38 2.88
N LEU A 182 10.25 -5.08 3.18
CA LEU A 182 9.32 -4.22 2.46
C LEU A 182 9.85 -3.96 1.05
N ASN A 183 9.12 -4.45 0.05
CA ASN A 183 9.46 -4.34 -1.36
C ASN A 183 8.70 -3.20 -2.05
N GLU A 184 7.41 -3.06 -1.73
CA GLU A 184 6.52 -2.08 -2.33
C GLU A 184 5.77 -1.28 -1.26
N LEU A 185 5.81 0.04 -1.42
CA LEU A 185 5.11 1.00 -0.58
C LEU A 185 4.28 1.95 -1.44
N SER A 186 2.97 1.78 -1.44
CA SER A 186 2.05 2.68 -2.12
C SER A 186 1.38 3.63 -1.14
N MET A 187 1.53 4.93 -1.36
CA MET A 187 0.98 6.00 -0.51
C MET A 187 0.34 7.13 -1.35
N ALA A 188 -0.11 6.80 -2.55
CA ALA A 188 -0.71 7.72 -3.49
C ALA A 188 -2.04 8.29 -2.96
N GLY A 189 -2.38 9.53 -3.29
CA GLY A 189 -3.64 10.17 -2.92
C GLY A 189 -3.75 10.47 -1.42
N ASN A 190 -2.64 10.82 -0.77
CA ASN A 190 -2.59 11.25 0.63
C ASN A 190 -2.36 12.76 0.74
N ARG A 191 -2.06 13.24 1.96
CA ARG A 191 -1.77 14.65 2.27
C ARG A 191 -0.33 14.81 2.76
N LEU A 192 0.58 13.98 2.27
CA LEU A 192 1.95 13.92 2.79
C LEU A 192 2.67 15.24 2.55
N ALA A 193 3.29 15.79 3.60
CA ALA A 193 4.11 17.00 3.48
C ALA A 193 5.58 16.66 3.16
N PHE A 194 6.08 15.55 3.68
CA PHE A 194 7.44 15.07 3.50
C PHE A 194 7.51 13.55 3.69
N LEU A 195 8.61 12.96 3.23
CA LEU A 195 8.97 11.56 3.48
C LEU A 195 10.25 11.49 4.33
N PRO A 196 10.38 10.48 5.21
CA PRO A 196 11.61 10.27 5.96
C PRO A 196 12.81 10.03 5.02
N LEU A 197 13.93 10.72 5.27
CA LEU A 197 15.18 10.55 4.50
C LEU A 197 15.68 9.10 4.51
N ASP A 198 15.53 8.42 5.65
CA ASP A 198 15.99 7.06 5.86
C ASP A 198 15.20 6.01 5.07
N LEU A 199 14.00 6.34 4.56
CA LEU A 199 13.17 5.39 3.81
C LEU A 199 13.89 4.91 2.54
N GLY A 200 14.66 5.78 1.89
CA GLY A 200 15.46 5.42 0.72
C GLY A 200 16.67 4.53 1.02
N ARG A 201 17.05 4.37 2.30
CA ARG A 201 18.15 3.48 2.71
C ARG A 201 17.75 2.02 2.81
N SER A 202 16.44 1.70 2.83
CA SER A 202 15.97 0.31 2.80
C SER A 202 16.50 -0.38 1.55
N ARG A 203 17.09 -1.57 1.67
CA ARG A 203 17.66 -2.30 0.53
C ARG A 203 16.59 -3.01 -0.28
N GLU A 204 15.58 -3.56 0.40
CA GLU A 204 14.51 -4.34 -0.23
C GLU A 204 13.46 -3.46 -0.91
N LEU A 205 13.28 -2.21 -0.45
CA LEU A 205 12.26 -1.30 -0.99
C LEU A 205 12.61 -0.92 -2.42
N GLN A 206 11.86 -1.42 -3.39
CA GLN A 206 12.08 -1.20 -4.81
C GLN A 206 11.13 -0.17 -5.38
N TYR A 207 9.86 -0.21 -4.94
CA TYR A 207 8.79 0.60 -5.52
C TYR A 207 8.13 1.47 -4.46
N VAL A 208 8.07 2.77 -4.72
CA VAL A 208 7.41 3.75 -3.86
C VAL A 208 6.47 4.60 -4.70
N TYR A 209 5.17 4.54 -4.45
CA TYR A 209 4.17 5.34 -5.17
C TYR A 209 3.68 6.49 -4.31
N VAL A 210 3.76 7.72 -4.83
CA VAL A 210 3.46 8.94 -4.06
C VAL A 210 2.59 9.93 -4.83
N ASP A 211 2.02 9.52 -5.96
CA ASP A 211 1.14 10.36 -6.76
C ASP A 211 0.04 11.03 -5.93
N ASN A 212 -0.41 12.20 -6.35
CA ASN A 212 -1.51 12.95 -5.74
C ASN A 212 -1.30 13.27 -4.25
N ASN A 213 -0.06 13.54 -3.84
CA ASN A 213 0.25 14.14 -2.55
C ASN A 213 0.54 15.64 -2.72
N ILE A 214 -0.51 16.46 -2.73
CA ILE A 214 -0.43 17.90 -3.06
C ILE A 214 0.50 18.71 -2.15
N HIS A 215 0.70 18.26 -0.92
CA HIS A 215 1.57 18.94 0.05
C HIS A 215 3.02 18.47 -0.01
N LEU A 216 3.31 17.43 -0.79
CA LEU A 216 4.64 16.84 -0.88
C LEU A 216 5.49 17.74 -1.77
N LYS A 217 6.34 18.54 -1.14
CA LYS A 217 7.18 19.52 -1.84
C LYS A 217 8.39 18.90 -2.50
N GLY A 218 8.85 17.75 -2.02
CA GLY A 218 10.04 17.11 -2.56
C GLY A 218 10.27 15.71 -2.00
N LEU A 219 11.14 14.99 -2.70
CA LEU A 219 11.54 13.64 -2.33
C LEU A 219 13.00 13.63 -1.84
N PRO A 220 13.31 12.86 -0.78
CA PRO A 220 14.68 12.53 -0.42
C PRO A 220 15.48 11.98 -1.61
N SER A 221 16.75 12.39 -1.73
CA SER A 221 17.60 11.95 -2.84
C SER A 221 17.79 10.44 -2.92
N TYR A 222 17.80 9.76 -1.78
CA TYR A 222 17.86 8.29 -1.70
C TYR A 222 16.61 7.57 -2.25
N LEU A 223 15.50 8.30 -2.50
CA LEU A 223 14.26 7.73 -3.02
C LEU A 223 14.09 7.92 -4.54
N TYR A 224 14.92 8.74 -5.21
CA TYR A 224 14.73 9.04 -6.63
C TYR A 224 14.74 7.81 -7.55
N ASN A 225 15.52 6.78 -7.21
CA ASN A 225 15.59 5.55 -8.00
C ASN A 225 14.52 4.51 -7.62
N LYS A 226 13.71 4.78 -6.60
CA LYS A 226 12.68 3.86 -6.06
C LYS A 226 11.27 4.37 -6.30
N VAL A 227 11.12 5.68 -6.47
CA VAL A 227 9.81 6.29 -6.63
C VAL A 227 9.28 6.10 -8.05
N VAL A 228 8.08 5.57 -8.14
CA VAL A 228 7.32 5.40 -9.38
C VAL A 228 6.10 6.30 -9.27
N GLY A 229 6.05 7.35 -10.10
CA GLY A 229 4.94 8.31 -10.10
C GLY A 229 5.05 9.39 -9.01
N CYS A 230 5.07 10.65 -9.43
CA CYS A 230 4.98 11.85 -8.58
C CYS A 230 4.00 12.88 -9.16
N SER A 231 3.06 12.41 -9.98
CA SER A 231 2.08 13.28 -10.60
C SER A 231 1.18 13.90 -9.53
N GLY A 232 0.85 15.19 -9.65
CA GLY A 232 0.00 15.87 -8.65
C GLY A 232 0.66 16.15 -7.29
N CYS A 233 1.99 16.04 -7.18
CA CYS A 233 2.76 16.53 -6.03
C CYS A 233 3.19 18.00 -6.22
N GLY A 234 3.32 18.74 -5.11
CA GLY A 234 3.73 20.15 -5.12
C GLY A 234 2.58 21.15 -5.34
N ALA A 235 2.90 22.44 -5.18
CA ALA A 235 1.93 23.51 -5.39
C ALA A 235 1.64 23.70 -6.90
N PRO A 236 0.41 24.08 -7.30
CA PRO A 236 0.16 24.49 -8.69
C PRO A 236 1.09 25.65 -9.02
N ILE A 237 1.95 25.45 -10.01
CA ILE A 237 2.87 26.48 -10.48
C ILE A 237 2.00 27.64 -10.99
N GLN A 238 1.97 28.75 -10.26
CA GLN A 238 1.56 30.02 -10.85
C GLN A 238 2.64 30.42 -11.84
N VAL A 239 2.25 30.57 -13.10
CA VAL A 239 3.10 30.78 -14.29
C VAL A 239 3.93 32.09 -14.22
N SER A 240 3.81 32.87 -13.14
CA SER A 240 4.53 34.11 -12.91
C SER A 240 5.96 33.96 -12.37
N GLU A 241 6.36 32.81 -11.80
CA GLU A 241 7.71 32.57 -11.26
C GLU A 241 8.56 31.58 -12.09
N VAL A 242 8.24 31.43 -13.37
CA VAL A 242 9.07 30.65 -14.29
C VAL A 242 10.28 31.49 -14.74
N LYS A 243 11.25 31.71 -13.84
CA LYS A 243 12.64 31.86 -14.27
C LYS A 243 13.06 30.50 -14.83
N LEU A 244 12.82 30.32 -16.13
CA LEU A 244 13.12 29.13 -16.93
C LEU A 244 14.61 28.77 -16.73
N LEU A 245 14.87 27.64 -16.07
CA LEU A 245 16.18 27.01 -16.18
C LEU A 245 16.24 26.40 -17.58
N SER A 246 16.89 27.12 -18.49
CA SER A 246 17.20 26.63 -19.83
C SER A 246 18.64 26.12 -19.85
N PHE A 247 18.86 24.96 -20.46
CA PHE A 247 20.20 24.51 -20.79
C PHE A 247 20.49 24.87 -22.23
N SER A 248 21.56 25.62 -22.46
CA SER A 248 22.09 25.86 -23.78
C SER A 248 23.34 25.01 -24.00
N SER A 249 23.36 24.26 -25.10
CA SER A 249 24.59 23.69 -25.66
C SER A 249 24.62 24.07 -27.14
N GLY A 250 25.47 25.04 -27.49
CA GLY A 250 25.47 25.64 -28.83
C GLY A 250 24.16 26.40 -29.14
N GLN A 251 23.55 26.12 -30.30
CA GLN A 251 22.33 26.78 -30.78
C GLN A 251 21.01 26.20 -30.22
N LEU A 252 21.07 25.15 -29.39
CA LEU A 252 19.89 24.50 -28.84
C LEU A 252 19.71 24.85 -27.36
N THR A 253 18.61 25.54 -27.06
CA THR A 253 18.10 25.79 -25.71
C THR A 253 16.97 24.82 -25.42
N VAL A 254 17.13 24.01 -24.37
CA VAL A 254 16.08 23.11 -23.89
C VAL A 254 15.54 23.63 -22.56
N PHE A 255 14.23 23.81 -22.49
CA PHE A 255 13.52 24.27 -21.30
C PHE A 255 13.12 23.09 -20.42
N LEU A 256 13.45 23.15 -19.13
CA LEU A 256 12.95 22.16 -18.18
C LEU A 256 11.45 22.36 -17.92
N PRO A 257 10.66 21.28 -17.83
CA PRO A 257 9.32 21.32 -17.29
C PRO A 257 9.33 21.85 -15.85
N ALA A 258 8.30 22.61 -15.47
CA ALA A 258 8.25 23.29 -14.18
C ALA A 258 8.21 22.31 -12.99
N GLU A 259 7.81 21.06 -13.23
CA GLU A 259 7.82 19.94 -12.29
C GLU A 259 9.23 19.58 -11.79
N VAL A 260 10.27 19.90 -12.57
CA VAL A 260 11.67 19.59 -12.26
C VAL A 260 12.24 20.51 -11.16
N LYS A 261 11.59 21.65 -10.88
CA LYS A 261 12.15 22.71 -10.02
C LYS A 261 11.79 22.57 -8.54
N ALA A 262 10.91 21.65 -8.16
CA ALA A 262 10.36 21.59 -6.80
C ALA A 262 11.27 20.91 -5.76
N ILE A 263 12.33 20.21 -6.17
CA ILE A 263 13.08 19.31 -5.25
C ILE A 263 14.52 19.76 -5.05
N GLY A 264 14.69 20.84 -4.30
CA GLY A 264 15.99 21.24 -3.77
C GLY A 264 15.79 22.22 -2.62
N THR A 265 16.41 21.94 -1.47
CA THR A 265 16.61 22.98 -0.45
C THR A 265 17.86 23.78 -0.82
N GLU A 266 17.99 25.03 -0.35
CA GLU A 266 19.12 25.93 -0.65
C GLU A 266 20.51 25.33 -0.32
N ASN A 267 20.55 24.22 0.42
CA ASN A 267 21.76 23.52 0.85
C ASN A 267 22.14 22.30 -0.01
N ASP A 268 21.28 21.84 -0.92
CA ASP A 268 21.54 20.64 -1.74
C ASP A 268 22.13 21.02 -3.11
N ARG A 269 23.45 20.88 -3.27
CA ARG A 269 24.21 21.18 -4.51
C ARG A 269 24.37 19.98 -5.47
N VAL A 270 23.34 19.18 -5.69
CA VAL A 270 23.31 18.15 -6.76
C VAL A 270 21.87 18.19 -7.28
N LEU A 271 21.50 18.46 -8.55
CA LEU A 271 21.79 17.91 -9.90
C LEU A 271 21.23 16.50 -10.31
N PRO A 272 20.50 15.70 -9.50
CA PRO A 272 19.93 14.43 -9.99
C PRO A 272 18.70 14.64 -10.88
N LEU A 273 17.99 15.76 -10.73
CA LEU A 273 16.90 16.16 -11.61
C LEU A 273 17.38 16.58 -13.01
N GLN A 274 18.60 17.14 -13.10
CA GLN A 274 19.25 17.38 -14.39
C GLN A 274 19.65 16.08 -15.06
N GLU A 275 20.15 15.11 -14.30
CA GLU A 275 20.51 13.80 -14.86
C GLU A 275 19.27 13.00 -15.31
N LEU A 276 18.17 13.04 -14.55
CA LEU A 276 16.92 12.40 -14.93
C LEU A 276 16.26 13.08 -16.13
N ALA A 277 16.26 14.43 -16.17
CA ALA A 277 15.79 15.19 -17.32
C ALA A 277 16.66 14.95 -18.56
N MET A 278 17.99 14.87 -18.41
CA MET A 278 18.91 14.54 -19.50
C MET A 278 18.74 13.10 -19.99
N ARG A 279 18.44 12.12 -19.11
CA ARG A 279 18.15 10.73 -19.52
C ARG A 279 16.86 10.63 -20.32
N SER A 280 15.80 11.32 -19.90
CA SER A 280 14.54 11.38 -20.64
C SER A 280 14.69 12.13 -21.98
N LEU A 281 15.47 13.22 -22.01
CA LEU A 281 15.80 13.94 -23.24
C LEU A 281 16.64 13.09 -24.19
N HIS A 282 17.68 12.42 -23.69
CA HIS A 282 18.51 11.51 -24.49
C HIS A 282 17.66 10.40 -25.12
N HIS A 283 16.77 9.78 -24.33
CA HIS A 283 15.88 8.73 -24.83
C HIS A 283 14.92 9.22 -25.92
N THR A 284 14.34 10.40 -25.73
CA THR A 284 13.42 11.05 -26.69
C THR A 284 14.16 11.50 -27.96
N TYR A 285 15.41 11.96 -27.84
CA TYR A 285 16.23 12.41 -28.97
C TYR A 285 16.75 11.23 -29.80
N HIS A 286 17.10 10.10 -29.15
CA HIS A 286 17.55 8.88 -29.81
C HIS A 286 16.42 8.14 -30.55
N THR A 287 15.16 8.34 -30.14
CA THR A 287 13.98 7.86 -30.88
C THR A 287 13.63 8.75 -32.07
N PHE A 288 14.05 10.03 -32.07
CA PHE A 288 13.72 10.99 -33.13
C PHE A 288 14.72 11.01 -34.31
N LEU A 289 15.99 10.64 -34.09
CA LEU A 289 17.02 10.61 -35.13
C LEU A 289 17.48 9.18 -35.42
N LYS A 290 16.92 8.56 -36.46
CA LYS A 290 17.58 7.42 -37.14
C LYS A 290 18.83 7.94 -37.86
N GLY A 291 19.95 8.03 -37.18
CA GLY A 291 21.21 8.44 -37.80
C GLY A 291 22.28 8.66 -36.75
N GLY A 292 23.24 7.73 -36.67
CA GLY A 292 24.20 7.67 -35.57
C GLY A 292 25.13 8.87 -35.50
N GLN A 293 25.09 9.57 -34.36
CA GLN A 293 26.26 10.24 -33.79
C GLN A 293 26.21 10.09 -32.27
N GLN A 294 27.31 9.59 -31.71
CA GLN A 294 27.50 9.38 -30.27
C GLN A 294 27.66 10.75 -29.60
N LEU A 295 26.75 11.11 -28.69
CA LEU A 295 26.83 12.34 -27.92
C LEU A 295 27.80 12.11 -26.74
N VAL A 296 29.01 12.69 -26.82
CA VAL A 296 29.95 12.76 -25.69
C VAL A 296 29.75 14.12 -25.00
N LEU A 297 29.07 14.11 -23.85
CA LEU A 297 28.86 15.31 -23.03
C LEU A 297 29.92 15.40 -21.93
N TRP A 298 30.73 16.46 -21.99
CA TRP A 298 31.67 16.83 -20.94
C TRP A 298 30.94 17.61 -19.84
N LEU A 299 30.89 17.05 -18.64
CA LEU A 299 30.43 17.74 -17.43
C LEU A 299 31.52 18.72 -16.96
N THR A 300 31.41 20.01 -17.28
CA THR A 300 32.37 21.04 -16.83
C THR A 300 32.21 21.46 -15.36
N ALA A 301 31.62 20.63 -14.51
CA ALA A 301 31.45 20.93 -13.08
C ALA A 301 31.49 19.71 -12.16
N ALA A 302 32.12 18.61 -12.57
CA ALA A 302 32.38 17.46 -11.71
C ALA A 302 33.89 17.33 -11.41
N PRO A 303 34.30 17.02 -10.17
CA PRO A 303 35.67 16.59 -9.91
C PRO A 303 35.97 15.33 -10.75
N PRO A 304 37.20 15.14 -11.25
CA PRO A 304 37.55 14.12 -12.25
C PRO A 304 37.26 12.66 -11.85
N SER A 305 36.94 12.42 -10.58
CA SER A 305 36.72 11.09 -10.00
C SER A 305 35.32 10.50 -10.24
N VAL A 306 34.37 11.25 -10.81
CA VAL A 306 32.97 10.80 -11.01
C VAL A 306 32.61 10.54 -12.48
N CYS A 307 33.53 10.79 -13.42
CA CYS A 307 33.33 10.44 -14.82
C CYS A 307 33.46 8.93 -15.06
N ARG A 308 32.42 8.14 -14.72
CA ARG A 308 32.27 6.80 -15.28
C ARG A 308 31.67 6.92 -16.68
N HIS A 309 32.46 6.53 -17.68
CA HIS A 309 31.99 6.34 -19.04
C HIS A 309 30.85 5.31 -19.06
N LEU A 310 29.68 5.73 -19.50
CA LEU A 310 28.57 4.82 -19.81
C LEU A 310 28.78 4.30 -21.23
N THR A 311 29.44 3.16 -21.36
CA THR A 311 29.43 2.35 -22.58
C THR A 311 28.37 1.26 -22.44
N TYR A 312 27.38 1.37 -23.34
CA TYR A 312 26.33 0.45 -23.79
C TYR A 312 25.42 -0.22 -22.74
#